data_AF-U2T7J0-F1
#
_entry.id   AF-U2T7J0-F1
#
_cell.length_a   1.000
_cell.length_b   1.000
_cell.length_c   1.000
_cell.angle_alpha   90.00
_cell.angle_beta   90.00
_cell.angle_gamma   90.00
#
_symmetry.space_group_name_H-M   'P 1'
#
loop_
_entity.id
_entity.type
_entity.pdbx_description
1 polymer ?
#
loop_
_entity_poly.entity_id
_entity_poly.type
_entity_poly.pdbx_seq_one_letter_code
_entity_poly.pdbx_strand_id
1 'polypeptide(L)'
;MRLTVSLQVTLDGVAQANGGNNEEMDPGFTRGGWAIPHNDGDAVQYILETWQRPDAFLLGRKTFGLFETFWGARSTDGSFGEAISSKPKYLVSTTTTEPTWEGTTVIAEDVADRIRELKAGPDGELLVVGSVSLARWLLENELVDELNLVQFPVIVGEGERVFPQRGLDFALDLVDSRVFGTGIVALTYRVGGRPAYA
;
A
#
# COMPACT_ATOMS: atom_id res chain seq x y z
N MET A 1 -9.82 -13.47 -5.78
CA MET A 1 -8.83 -12.36 -5.84
C MET A 1 -7.71 -12.51 -4.81
N ARG A 2 -6.46 -12.32 -5.24
CA ARG A 2 -5.26 -12.20 -4.40
C ARG A 2 -5.17 -10.79 -3.79
N LEU A 3 -4.93 -10.68 -2.49
CA LEU A 3 -4.70 -9.39 -1.82
C LEU A 3 -3.20 -9.11 -1.71
N THR A 4 -2.76 -8.05 -2.38
CA THR A 4 -1.37 -7.60 -2.39
C THR A 4 -1.25 -6.28 -1.66
N VAL A 5 -0.34 -6.20 -0.70
CA VAL A 5 0.08 -4.95 -0.06
C VAL A 5 1.38 -4.50 -0.71
N SER A 6 1.38 -3.32 -1.33
CA SER A 6 2.54 -2.74 -1.99
C SER A 6 2.92 -1.41 -1.35
N LEU A 7 4.04 -1.38 -0.63
CA LEU A 7 4.48 -0.20 0.11
C LEU A 7 5.89 0.22 -0.30
N GLN A 8 6.12 1.53 -0.36
CA GLN A 8 7.45 2.10 -0.37
C GLN A 8 7.94 2.19 1.09
N VAL A 9 9.14 1.69 1.36
CA VAL A 9 9.67 1.57 2.73
C VAL A 9 11.11 2.05 2.80
N THR A 10 11.53 2.59 3.95
CA THR A 10 12.95 2.85 4.25
C THR A 10 13.64 1.56 4.69
N LEU A 11 14.98 1.58 4.79
CA LEU A 11 15.75 0.43 5.32
C LEU A 11 15.37 0.07 6.75
N ASP A 12 14.97 1.06 7.57
CA ASP A 12 14.47 0.85 8.93
C ASP A 12 12.94 0.69 9.02
N GLY A 13 12.29 0.48 7.87
CA GLY A 13 10.90 0.05 7.75
C GLY A 13 9.84 1.16 7.79
N VAL A 14 10.22 2.44 7.79
CA VAL A 14 9.29 3.58 7.78
C VAL A 14 8.61 3.69 6.41
N ALA A 15 7.31 3.94 6.38
CA ALA A 15 6.51 3.96 5.14
C ALA A 15 5.56 5.16 5.00
N GLN A 16 5.58 6.10 5.95
CA GLN A 16 4.81 7.34 5.85
C GLN A 16 5.60 8.45 5.16
N ALA A 17 4.91 9.49 4.66
CA ALA A 17 5.50 10.74 4.18
C ALA A 17 6.63 10.60 3.13
N ASN A 18 6.60 9.59 2.26
CA ASN A 18 7.62 9.39 1.23
C ASN A 18 7.78 10.59 0.27
N GLY A 19 6.66 11.27 -0.05
CA GLY A 19 6.60 12.41 -0.96
C GLY A 19 6.78 13.79 -0.30
N GLY A 20 6.87 13.88 1.03
CA GLY A 20 7.03 15.15 1.74
C GLY A 20 6.29 15.18 3.08
N ASN A 21 6.54 16.22 3.87
CA ASN A 21 5.79 16.48 5.10
C ASN A 21 4.35 16.91 4.76
N ASN A 22 3.38 16.35 5.47
CA ASN A 22 1.97 16.70 5.35
C ASN A 22 1.32 16.65 6.74
N GLU A 23 0.96 17.81 7.30
CA GLU A 23 0.44 17.91 8.67
C GLU A 23 -0.93 17.24 8.86
N GLU A 24 -1.71 17.08 7.79
CA GLU A 24 -3.00 16.39 7.85
C GLU A 24 -2.84 14.86 7.90
N MET A 25 -1.88 14.34 7.14
CA MET A 25 -1.60 12.91 7.06
C MET A 25 -0.73 12.44 8.23
N ASP A 26 0.35 13.19 8.49
CA ASP A 26 1.50 12.86 9.32
C ASP A 26 1.83 14.02 10.29
N PRO A 27 0.91 14.40 11.20
CA PRO A 27 1.07 15.57 12.06
C PRO A 27 2.33 15.48 12.92
N GLY A 28 3.13 16.55 12.92
CA GLY A 28 4.38 16.65 13.68
C GLY A 28 5.54 15.82 13.12
N PHE A 29 5.38 15.12 11.99
CA PHE A 29 6.48 14.44 11.33
C PHE A 29 7.30 15.42 10.49
N THR A 30 8.62 15.42 10.65
CA THR A 30 9.51 16.41 10.02
C THR A 30 10.47 15.83 8.99
N ARG A 31 10.54 14.50 8.86
CA ARG A 31 11.50 13.78 8.01
C ARG A 31 10.85 13.18 6.75
N GLY A 32 9.79 13.81 6.26
CA GLY A 32 9.15 13.44 5.01
C GLY A 32 9.99 13.79 3.78
N GLY A 33 9.59 13.27 2.63
CA GLY A 33 10.30 13.45 1.37
C GLY A 33 11.52 12.56 1.21
N TRP A 34 11.69 11.56 2.08
CA TRP A 34 12.85 10.68 2.11
C TRP A 34 13.04 9.87 0.81
N ALA A 35 12.00 9.71 -0.02
CA ALA A 35 12.12 9.03 -1.31
C ALA A 35 12.65 9.94 -2.44
N ILE A 36 12.47 11.26 -2.33
CA ILE A 36 12.77 12.23 -3.40
C ILE A 36 14.24 12.18 -3.85
N PRO A 37 15.24 12.14 -2.96
CA PRO A 37 16.65 12.10 -3.36
C PRO A 37 17.06 10.83 -4.13
N HIS A 38 16.24 9.77 -4.07
CA HIS A 38 16.53 8.47 -4.67
C HIS A 38 15.73 8.22 -5.96
N ASN A 39 15.09 9.26 -6.51
CA ASN A 39 14.25 9.15 -7.70
C ASN A 39 14.96 8.39 -8.83
N ASP A 40 14.34 7.30 -9.28
CA ASP A 40 14.85 6.39 -10.30
C ASP A 40 13.70 6.07 -11.27
N GLY A 41 13.94 6.32 -12.56
CA GLY A 41 12.90 6.16 -13.58
C GLY A 41 12.39 4.72 -13.69
N ASP A 42 13.27 3.74 -13.58
CA ASP A 42 12.90 2.32 -13.70
C ASP A 42 12.15 1.87 -12.45
N ALA A 43 12.52 2.36 -11.26
CA ALA A 43 11.79 2.10 -10.03
C ALA A 43 10.39 2.71 -10.06
N VAL A 44 10.26 3.95 -10.56
CA VAL A 44 8.95 4.61 -10.72
C VAL A 44 8.07 3.83 -11.70
N GLN A 45 8.63 3.37 -12.83
CA GLN A 45 7.89 2.55 -13.79
C GLN A 45 7.44 1.22 -13.17
N TYR A 46 8.30 0.53 -12.41
CA TYR A 46 7.91 -0.70 -11.70
C TYR A 46 6.73 -0.47 -10.73
N ILE A 47 6.75 0.65 -9.97
CA ILE A 47 5.65 0.99 -9.05
C ILE A 47 4.37 1.29 -9.86
N LEU A 48 4.48 1.99 -10.99
CA LEU A 48 3.35 2.30 -11.86
C LEU A 48 2.73 1.03 -12.47
N GLU A 49 3.55 0.11 -12.99
CA GLU A 49 3.11 -1.19 -13.49
C GLU A 49 2.38 -1.99 -12.39
N THR A 50 2.87 -1.91 -11.15
CA THR A 50 2.20 -2.51 -9.99
C THR A 50 0.80 -1.91 -9.78
N TRP A 51 0.61 -0.61 -9.99
CA TRP A 51 -0.69 0.06 -9.86
C TRP A 51 -1.63 -0.17 -11.05
N GLN A 52 -1.10 -0.46 -12.24
CA GLN A 52 -1.90 -0.72 -13.44
C GLN A 52 -2.46 -2.16 -13.48
N ARG A 53 -1.74 -3.11 -12.87
CA ARG A 53 -2.09 -4.54 -12.84
C ARG A 53 -3.41 -4.90 -12.13
N PRO A 54 -3.78 -4.34 -10.95
CA PRO A 54 -4.89 -4.86 -10.17
C PRO A 54 -6.25 -4.63 -10.82
N ASP A 55 -7.23 -5.40 -10.35
CA ASP A 55 -8.63 -5.28 -10.73
C ASP A 55 -9.37 -4.29 -9.84
N ALA A 56 -8.92 -4.12 -8.58
CA ALA A 56 -9.48 -3.16 -7.64
C ALA A 56 -8.45 -2.68 -6.62
N PHE A 57 -8.76 -1.56 -5.97
CA PHE A 57 -7.98 -1.02 -4.85
C PHE A 57 -8.74 -1.16 -3.54
N LEU A 58 -8.00 -1.43 -2.46
CA LEU A 58 -8.51 -1.35 -1.09
C LEU A 58 -7.77 -0.20 -0.37
N LEU A 59 -8.53 0.78 0.11
CA LEU A 59 -8.01 2.03 0.63
C LEU A 59 -8.53 2.30 2.04
N GLY A 60 -7.65 2.81 2.90
CA GLY A 60 -8.04 3.38 4.17
C GLY A 60 -8.49 4.84 4.02
N ARG A 61 -9.31 5.32 4.96
CA ARG A 61 -9.91 6.67 4.94
C ARG A 61 -8.94 7.81 4.62
N LYS A 62 -7.76 7.86 5.27
CA LYS A 62 -6.78 8.95 5.07
C LYS A 62 -6.25 8.97 3.64
N THR A 63 -5.76 7.82 3.16
CA THR A 63 -5.23 7.66 1.80
C THR A 63 -6.30 7.94 0.75
N PHE A 64 -7.53 7.49 0.99
CA PHE A 64 -8.65 7.78 0.10
C PHE A 64 -8.90 9.29 -0.05
N GLY A 65 -9.02 10.04 1.05
CA GLY A 65 -9.27 11.49 0.99
C GLY A 65 -8.16 12.27 0.27
N LEU A 66 -6.90 11.85 0.48
CA LEU A 66 -5.76 12.43 -0.24
C LEU A 66 -5.89 12.18 -1.75
N PHE A 67 -6.12 10.93 -2.15
CA PHE A 67 -6.21 10.57 -3.56
C PHE A 67 -7.46 11.14 -4.25
N GLU A 68 -8.58 11.22 -3.56
CA GLU A 68 -9.79 11.88 -4.07
C GLU A 68 -9.51 13.36 -4.40
N THR A 69 -8.71 14.04 -3.59
CA THR A 69 -8.32 15.44 -3.82
C THR A 69 -7.43 15.60 -5.07
N PHE A 70 -6.50 14.68 -5.32
CA PHE A 70 -5.55 14.78 -6.44
C PHE A 70 -6.06 14.16 -7.74
N TRP A 71 -6.83 13.08 -7.66
CA TRP A 71 -7.18 12.21 -8.79
C TRP A 71 -8.68 11.90 -8.88
N GLY A 72 -9.52 12.61 -8.12
CA GLY A 72 -10.98 12.47 -8.18
C GLY A 72 -11.57 12.65 -9.58
N ALA A 73 -10.88 13.40 -10.45
CA ALA A 73 -11.20 13.51 -11.87
C ALA A 73 -10.44 12.47 -12.72
N ARG A 74 -11.14 11.86 -13.68
CA ARG A 74 -10.58 10.82 -14.56
C ARG A 74 -9.56 11.43 -15.55
N SER A 75 -8.33 10.90 -15.59
CA SER A 75 -7.31 11.18 -16.61
C SER A 75 -7.09 9.97 -17.53
N THR A 76 -6.48 10.19 -18.70
CA THR A 76 -6.11 9.15 -19.69
C THR A 76 -4.68 9.37 -20.18
N ASP A 77 -3.75 9.49 -19.22
CA ASP A 77 -2.35 9.90 -19.42
C ASP A 77 -1.30 8.84 -19.01
N GLY A 78 -1.75 7.63 -18.68
CA GLY A 78 -0.94 6.52 -18.20
C GLY A 78 -0.43 6.70 -16.76
N SER A 79 -0.88 7.71 -16.04
CA SER A 79 -0.36 8.07 -14.71
C SER A 79 -0.89 7.16 -13.59
N PHE A 80 -0.32 7.33 -12.39
CA PHE A 80 -0.87 6.75 -11.15
C PHE A 80 -2.35 7.12 -10.95
N GLY A 81 -2.74 8.35 -11.31
CA GLY A 81 -4.11 8.84 -11.22
C GLY A 81 -5.06 8.08 -12.14
N GLU A 82 -4.67 7.81 -13.39
CA GLU A 82 -5.46 6.97 -14.29
C GLU A 82 -5.56 5.53 -13.77
N ALA A 83 -4.44 4.95 -13.32
CA ALA A 83 -4.39 3.58 -12.85
C ALA A 83 -5.40 3.32 -11.71
N ILE A 84 -5.51 4.24 -10.76
CA ILE A 84 -6.47 4.12 -9.65
C ILE A 84 -7.88 4.56 -10.01
N SER A 85 -8.06 5.64 -10.78
CA SER A 85 -9.38 6.16 -11.14
C SER A 85 -10.14 5.29 -12.15
N SER A 86 -9.43 4.45 -12.91
CA SER A 86 -10.03 3.53 -13.88
C SER A 86 -10.57 2.24 -13.26
N LYS A 87 -10.33 1.99 -11.96
CA LYS A 87 -10.65 0.73 -11.27
C LYS A 87 -11.63 0.94 -10.10
N PRO A 88 -12.42 -0.08 -9.74
CA PRO A 88 -13.17 -0.08 -8.49
C PRO A 88 -12.28 0.18 -7.26
N LYS A 89 -12.81 0.93 -6.30
CA LYS A 89 -12.17 1.15 -4.99
C LYS A 89 -13.08 0.69 -3.87
N TYR A 90 -12.51 -0.06 -2.94
CA TYR A 90 -13.13 -0.42 -1.67
C TYR A 90 -12.54 0.45 -0.57
N LEU A 91 -13.38 1.23 0.08
CA LEU A 91 -12.99 2.17 1.13
C LEU A 91 -13.32 1.60 2.50
N VAL A 92 -12.29 1.24 3.28
CA VAL A 92 -12.47 0.86 4.69
C VAL A 92 -12.60 2.13 5.53
N SER A 93 -13.81 2.41 6.01
CA SER A 93 -14.12 3.64 6.72
C SER A 93 -15.45 3.57 7.47
N THR A 94 -15.47 4.05 8.71
CA THR A 94 -16.70 4.26 9.50
C THR A 94 -17.22 5.70 9.46
N THR A 95 -16.43 6.65 8.94
CA THR A 95 -16.74 8.09 8.98
C THR A 95 -17.16 8.67 7.63
N THR A 96 -16.60 8.15 6.54
CA THR A 96 -17.00 8.48 5.17
C THR A 96 -18.11 7.52 4.74
N THR A 97 -19.34 8.03 4.64
CA THR A 97 -20.53 7.25 4.22
C THR A 97 -20.90 7.48 2.76
N GLU A 98 -20.61 8.66 2.22
CA GLU A 98 -20.99 9.07 0.86
C GLU A 98 -19.75 9.59 0.10
N PRO A 99 -18.88 8.69 -0.41
CA PRO A 99 -17.71 9.11 -1.19
C PRO A 99 -18.14 9.71 -2.52
N THR A 100 -17.46 10.77 -2.96
CA THR A 100 -17.77 11.43 -4.25
C THR A 100 -17.00 10.83 -5.42
N TRP A 101 -15.88 10.17 -5.15
CA TRP A 101 -15.07 9.53 -6.16
C TRP A 101 -15.78 8.32 -6.78
N GLU A 102 -16.04 8.40 -8.09
CA GLU A 102 -16.73 7.36 -8.86
C GLU A 102 -16.13 5.95 -8.66
N GLY A 103 -17.00 4.92 -8.64
CA GLY A 103 -16.56 3.53 -8.50
C GLY A 103 -16.09 3.15 -7.09
N THR A 104 -16.45 3.94 -6.08
CA THR A 104 -16.11 3.66 -4.67
C THR A 104 -17.24 2.93 -3.95
N THR A 105 -16.91 1.83 -3.27
CA THR A 105 -17.79 1.10 -2.35
C THR A 105 -17.24 1.20 -0.92
N VAL A 106 -18.05 1.65 0.03
CA VAL A 106 -17.64 1.77 1.44
C VAL A 106 -17.82 0.43 2.16
N ILE A 107 -16.81 0.02 2.93
CA ILE A 107 -16.83 -1.10 3.87
C ILE A 107 -16.70 -0.50 5.28
N ALA A 108 -17.84 -0.35 5.97
CA ALA A 108 -17.90 0.27 7.29
C ALA A 108 -17.90 -0.74 8.45
N GLU A 109 -18.42 -1.94 8.21
CA GLU A 109 -18.65 -2.98 9.22
C GLU A 109 -18.20 -4.33 8.67
N ASP A 110 -17.98 -5.30 9.57
CA ASP A 110 -17.55 -6.67 9.26
C ASP A 110 -16.36 -6.73 8.29
N VAL A 111 -15.42 -5.79 8.47
CA VAL A 111 -14.37 -5.48 7.48
C VAL A 111 -13.61 -6.73 7.04
N ALA A 112 -13.25 -7.61 7.98
CA ALA A 112 -12.49 -8.82 7.67
C ALA A 112 -13.30 -9.79 6.81
N ASP A 113 -14.58 -10.00 7.13
CA ASP A 113 -15.44 -10.91 6.40
C ASP A 113 -15.79 -10.37 5.02
N ARG A 114 -16.03 -9.06 4.90
CA ARG A 114 -16.20 -8.40 3.60
C ARG A 114 -14.98 -8.52 2.71
N ILE A 115 -13.77 -8.39 3.28
CA ILE A 115 -12.54 -8.59 2.51
C ILE A 115 -12.39 -10.06 2.11
N ARG A 116 -12.75 -11.02 2.97
CA ARG A 116 -12.76 -12.45 2.61
C ARG A 116 -13.75 -12.75 1.49
N GLU A 117 -14.94 -12.14 1.50
CA GLU A 117 -15.92 -12.23 0.42
C GLU A 117 -15.35 -11.70 -0.91
N LEU A 118 -14.69 -10.53 -0.88
CA LEU A 118 -14.01 -9.98 -2.06
C LEU A 118 -12.91 -10.92 -2.57
N LYS A 119 -12.09 -11.46 -1.65
CA LYS A 119 -11.05 -12.44 -2.00
C LYS A 119 -11.63 -13.73 -2.58
N ALA A 120 -12.82 -14.15 -2.17
CA ALA A 120 -13.50 -15.34 -2.70
C ALA A 120 -14.18 -15.11 -4.06
N GLY A 121 -14.24 -13.87 -4.55
CA GLY A 121 -14.71 -13.51 -5.89
C GLY A 121 -13.82 -14.03 -7.03
N PRO A 122 -14.07 -13.60 -8.28
CA PRO A 122 -13.32 -14.07 -9.46
C PRO A 122 -11.80 -13.88 -9.32
N ASP A 123 -11.04 -14.61 -10.15
CA ASP A 123 -9.60 -14.45 -10.25
C ASP A 123 -9.25 -12.98 -10.54
N GLY A 124 -8.19 -12.48 -9.90
CA GLY A 124 -7.80 -11.08 -9.98
C GLY A 124 -6.99 -10.63 -8.77
N GLU A 125 -6.65 -9.34 -8.71
CA GLU A 125 -5.85 -8.73 -7.66
C GLU A 125 -6.52 -7.53 -7.00
N LEU A 126 -6.50 -7.52 -5.67
CA LEU A 126 -6.90 -6.41 -4.81
C LEU A 126 -5.64 -5.75 -4.25
N LEU A 127 -5.34 -4.53 -4.68
CA LEU A 127 -4.12 -3.82 -4.30
C LEU A 127 -4.35 -2.84 -3.14
N VAL A 128 -3.46 -2.90 -2.16
CA VAL A 128 -3.35 -1.92 -1.07
C VAL A 128 -2.03 -1.17 -1.25
N VAL A 129 -2.11 0.13 -1.49
CA VAL A 129 -0.94 1.01 -1.69
C VAL A 129 -0.60 1.85 -0.45
N GLY A 130 -1.31 1.57 0.65
CA GLY A 130 -1.27 2.30 1.91
C GLY A 130 -2.66 2.32 2.58
N SER A 131 -2.80 2.89 3.77
CA SER A 131 -1.74 3.37 4.66
C SER A 131 -1.09 2.22 5.45
N VAL A 132 -0.01 2.52 6.16
CA VAL A 132 0.68 1.57 7.04
C VAL A 132 -0.28 0.92 8.05
N SER A 133 -1.18 1.72 8.62
CA SER A 133 -2.23 1.22 9.52
C SER A 133 -3.14 0.16 8.89
N LEU A 134 -3.58 0.35 7.64
CA LEU A 134 -4.40 -0.63 6.93
C LEU A 134 -3.59 -1.89 6.62
N ALA A 135 -2.36 -1.73 6.11
CA ALA A 135 -1.47 -2.86 5.84
C ALA A 135 -1.22 -3.72 7.09
N ARG A 136 -0.93 -3.10 8.24
CA ARG A 136 -0.77 -3.78 9.53
C ARG A 136 -2.03 -4.52 9.94
N TRP A 137 -3.18 -3.86 9.86
CA TRP A 137 -4.46 -4.47 10.22
C TRP A 137 -4.78 -5.70 9.34
N LEU A 138 -4.48 -5.64 8.04
CA LEU A 138 -4.67 -6.76 7.11
C LEU A 138 -3.73 -7.93 7.43
N LEU A 139 -2.47 -7.65 7.76
CA LEU A 139 -1.52 -8.67 8.23
C LEU A 139 -2.00 -9.30 9.53
N GLU A 140 -2.49 -8.49 10.48
CA GLU A 140 -3.02 -8.95 11.76
C GLU A 140 -4.25 -9.84 11.65
N ASN A 141 -5.00 -9.73 10.56
CA ASN A 141 -6.17 -10.56 10.27
C ASN A 141 -5.88 -11.69 9.28
N GLU A 142 -4.60 -11.93 8.95
CA GLU A 142 -4.14 -12.96 8.02
C GLU A 142 -4.81 -12.85 6.63
N LEU A 143 -5.02 -11.61 6.17
CA LEU A 143 -5.73 -11.32 4.92
C LEU A 143 -4.79 -11.07 3.73
N VAL A 144 -3.50 -10.83 3.98
CA VAL A 144 -2.51 -10.51 2.94
C VAL A 144 -1.97 -11.80 2.33
N ASP A 145 -2.00 -11.90 1.00
CA ASP A 145 -1.40 -13.02 0.27
C ASP A 145 0.02 -12.68 -0.19
N GLU A 146 0.25 -11.43 -0.63
CA GLU A 146 1.56 -10.95 -1.09
C GLU A 146 1.93 -9.59 -0.50
N LEU A 147 3.22 -9.44 -0.17
CA LEU A 147 3.86 -8.19 0.24
C LEU A 147 4.88 -7.77 -0.82
N ASN A 148 4.64 -6.66 -1.50
CA ASN A 148 5.61 -5.99 -2.35
C ASN A 148 6.23 -4.81 -1.59
N LEU A 149 7.48 -4.94 -1.20
CA LEU A 149 8.23 -3.92 -0.47
C LEU A 149 9.22 -3.25 -1.40
N VAL A 150 8.98 -1.98 -1.73
CA VAL A 150 9.89 -1.14 -2.52
C VAL A 150 10.76 -0.37 -1.54
N GLN A 151 11.91 -0.95 -1.21
CA GLN A 151 12.83 -0.47 -0.19
C GLN A 151 13.79 0.58 -0.75
N PHE A 152 13.81 1.74 -0.12
CA PHE A 152 14.71 2.84 -0.42
C PHE A 152 15.96 2.78 0.48
N PRO A 153 17.15 3.13 -0.04
CA PRO A 153 18.42 3.03 0.69
C PRO A 153 18.63 4.22 1.64
N VAL A 154 17.70 4.40 2.58
CA VAL A 154 17.71 5.47 3.58
C VAL A 154 17.25 4.92 4.94
N ILE A 155 17.83 5.44 6.03
CA ILE A 155 17.33 5.24 7.40
C ILE A 155 16.73 6.56 7.86
N VAL A 156 15.45 6.56 8.22
CA VAL A 156 14.78 7.77 8.72
C VAL A 156 14.85 7.87 10.24
N GLY A 157 14.83 6.73 10.93
CA GLY A 157 15.04 6.61 12.38
C GLY A 157 13.79 6.83 13.23
N GLU A 158 12.75 7.47 12.69
CA GLU A 158 11.48 7.72 13.37
C GLU A 158 10.30 7.64 12.39
N GLY A 159 9.09 7.57 12.93
CA GLY A 159 7.86 7.50 12.15
C GLY A 159 7.21 6.11 12.15
N GLU A 160 6.17 5.98 11.32
CA GLU A 160 5.32 4.80 11.23
C GLU A 160 6.00 3.72 10.40
N ARG A 161 6.45 2.67 11.09
CA ARG A 161 7.08 1.49 10.47
C ARG A 161 6.05 0.51 9.96
N VAL A 162 6.27 -0.23 8.88
CA VAL A 162 5.37 -1.34 8.51
C VAL A 162 5.39 -2.42 9.60
N PHE A 163 6.60 -2.82 10.02
CA PHE A 163 6.82 -3.82 11.05
C PHE A 163 7.29 -3.15 12.36
N PRO A 164 6.42 -3.05 13.39
CA PRO A 164 6.81 -2.49 14.68
C PRO A 164 7.77 -3.40 15.44
N GLN A 165 8.46 -2.85 16.45
CA GLN A 165 9.38 -3.61 17.32
C GLN A 165 8.72 -4.81 18.01
N ARG A 166 7.40 -4.73 18.25
CA ARG A 166 6.58 -5.82 18.78
C ARG A 166 5.37 -5.93 17.86
N GLY A 167 5.12 -7.13 17.33
CA GLY A 167 4.02 -7.40 16.41
C GLY A 167 3.91 -8.90 16.15
N LEU A 168 3.02 -9.26 15.22
CA LEU A 168 2.90 -10.63 14.74
C LEU A 168 4.08 -11.02 13.87
N ASP A 169 4.30 -12.33 13.79
CA ASP A 169 5.34 -12.97 13.03
C ASP A 169 4.76 -13.75 11.85
N PHE A 170 5.40 -13.62 10.70
CA PHE A 170 4.98 -14.29 9.47
C PHE A 170 6.19 -14.86 8.77
N ALA A 171 6.10 -16.11 8.32
CA ALA A 171 7.05 -16.66 7.38
C ALA A 171 6.83 -15.99 6.01
N LEU A 172 7.91 -15.67 5.31
CA LEU A 172 7.84 -15.03 4.01
C LEU A 172 8.65 -15.85 3.00
N ASP A 173 8.04 -16.16 1.87
CA ASP A 173 8.73 -16.78 0.73
C ASP A 173 9.00 -15.71 -0.32
N LEU A 174 10.27 -15.47 -0.64
CA LEU A 174 10.62 -14.54 -1.73
C LEU A 174 10.16 -15.13 -3.06
N VAL A 175 9.28 -14.41 -3.76
CA VAL A 175 8.75 -14.84 -5.07
C VAL A 175 9.28 -13.99 -6.22
N ASP A 176 9.71 -12.75 -5.96
CA ASP A 176 10.36 -11.90 -6.96
C ASP A 176 11.29 -10.88 -6.29
N SER A 177 12.35 -10.46 -6.99
CA SER A 177 13.22 -9.39 -6.53
C SER A 177 13.85 -8.60 -7.68
N ARG A 178 14.00 -7.29 -7.49
CA ARG A 178 14.62 -6.38 -8.46
C ARG A 178 15.45 -5.32 -7.74
N VAL A 179 16.64 -5.05 -8.27
CA VAL A 179 17.54 -3.97 -7.80
C VAL A 179 17.62 -2.90 -8.88
N PHE A 180 17.51 -1.63 -8.49
CA PHE A 180 17.54 -0.48 -9.39
C PHE A 180 18.85 0.30 -9.27
N GLY A 181 19.10 1.22 -10.20
CA GLY A 181 20.38 1.94 -10.31
C GLY A 181 20.72 2.82 -9.11
N THR A 182 19.70 3.35 -8.43
CA THR A 182 19.87 4.16 -7.21
C THR A 182 20.01 3.36 -5.92
N GLY A 183 19.99 2.02 -6.00
CA GLY A 183 20.04 1.13 -4.83
C GLY A 183 18.67 0.88 -4.19
N ILE A 184 17.57 1.34 -4.81
CA ILE A 184 16.22 0.87 -4.48
C ILE A 184 16.16 -0.64 -4.75
N VAL A 185 15.47 -1.37 -3.87
CA VAL A 185 15.23 -2.81 -4.04
C VAL A 185 13.74 -3.06 -3.91
N ALA A 186 13.14 -3.70 -4.92
CA ALA A 186 11.79 -4.25 -4.81
C ALA A 186 11.86 -5.73 -4.46
N LEU A 187 11.13 -6.13 -3.43
CA LEU A 187 11.04 -7.51 -2.96
C LEU A 187 9.56 -7.89 -2.88
N THR A 188 9.16 -8.91 -3.62
CA THR A 188 7.81 -9.47 -3.50
C THR A 188 7.89 -10.79 -2.74
N TYR A 189 7.14 -10.86 -1.66
CA TYR A 189 7.03 -12.03 -0.80
C TYR A 189 5.61 -12.59 -0.83
N ARG A 190 5.49 -13.91 -0.87
CA ARG A 190 4.26 -14.57 -0.44
C ARG A 190 4.23 -14.63 1.08
N VAL A 191 3.11 -14.26 1.67
CA VAL A 191 2.89 -14.34 3.13
C VAL A 191 2.48 -15.77 3.47
N GLY A 192 3.26 -16.41 4.35
CA GLY A 192 3.00 -17.72 4.90
C GLY A 192 2.41 -17.66 6.32
N GLY A 193 2.30 -18.82 6.96
CA GLY A 193 1.91 -18.94 8.36
C GLY A 193 3.01 -18.51 9.33
N ARG A 194 2.97 -19.02 10.56
CA ARG A 194 3.99 -18.68 11.56
C ARG A 194 5.39 -19.15 11.16
N PRO A 195 6.45 -18.36 11.42
CA PRO A 195 7.83 -18.81 11.30
C PRO A 195 8.14 -20.02 12.17
N ALA A 196 9.09 -20.83 11.71
CA ALA A 196 9.74 -21.82 12.55
C ALA A 196 10.92 -21.16 13.29
N TYR A 197 10.97 -21.33 14.62
CA TYR A 197 12.08 -20.89 15.47
C TYR A 197 12.91 -22.09 15.93
N ALA A 198 14.21 -21.89 16.09
CA ALA A 198 15.17 -22.90 16.57
C ALA A 198 15.30 -22.89 18.09
#